data_AF-U1N975-F1
#
_entry.id   AF-U1N975-F1
#
_cell.length_a   1.000
_cell.length_b   1.000
_cell.length_c   1.000
_cell.angle_alpha   90.00
_cell.angle_beta   90.00
_cell.angle_gamma   90.00
#
_symmetry.space_group_name_H-M   'P 1'
#
loop_
_entity.id
_entity.type
_entity.pdbx_description
1 polymer ?
#
loop_
_entity_poly.entity_id
_entity_poly.type
_entity_poly.pdbx_seq_one_letter_code
_entity_poly.pdbx_strand_id
1 'polypeptide(L)'
;MTQATKSASAATLRDEAQAALRALVGRDDATLREDQWTAIKALVEDRRRALVVQRTGWGKSAVYFVATALLRARGPGRRSSSPRSSR
;
A
#
# COMPACT_ATOMS: atom_id res chain seq x y z
N MET A 1 -13.30 33.96 9.51
CA MET A 1 -13.81 32.71 10.13
C MET A 1 -14.25 31.80 8.99
N THR A 2 -13.68 30.65 8.67
CA THR A 2 -12.62 29.79 9.25
C THR A 2 -12.09 28.95 8.08
N GLN A 3 -10.77 28.83 7.94
CA GLN A 3 -10.14 28.00 6.92
C GLN A 3 -10.38 26.51 7.18
N ALA A 4 -10.64 25.74 6.12
CA ALA A 4 -10.43 24.29 6.10
C ALA A 4 -10.05 23.79 4.70
N THR A 5 -9.04 24.40 4.08
CA THR A 5 -8.24 23.72 3.06
C THR A 5 -7.24 22.83 3.81
N LYS A 6 -7.56 21.54 3.97
CA LYS A 6 -6.59 20.53 4.44
C LYS A 6 -6.39 19.47 3.36
N SER A 7 -5.50 19.81 2.44
CA SER A 7 -4.61 18.94 1.68
C SER A 7 -5.19 17.65 1.10
N ALA A 8 -5.71 17.76 -0.12
CA ALA A 8 -5.54 16.71 -1.13
C ALA A 8 -4.04 16.62 -1.55
N SER A 9 -3.15 16.42 -0.58
CA SER A 9 -1.78 15.97 -0.86
C SER A 9 -1.91 14.62 -1.55
N ALA A 10 -1.14 14.38 -2.61
CA ALA A 10 -1.12 13.10 -3.31
C ALA A 10 -1.13 11.96 -2.28
N ALA A 11 -2.18 11.13 -2.30
CA ALA A 11 -2.32 10.04 -1.34
C ALA A 11 -1.05 9.19 -1.37
N THR A 12 -0.47 8.93 -0.21
CA THR A 12 0.74 8.10 -0.17
C THR A 12 0.36 6.67 -0.57
N LEU A 13 1.32 5.89 -1.08
CA LEU A 13 1.09 4.47 -1.36
C LEU A 13 0.57 3.72 -0.11
N ARG A 14 0.95 4.17 1.09
CA ARG A 14 0.46 3.59 2.35
C ARG A 14 -1.02 3.88 2.57
N ASP A 15 -1.49 5.08 2.23
CA ASP A 15 -2.90 5.45 2.32
C ASP A 15 -3.75 4.64 1.33
N GLU A 16 -3.25 4.46 0.10
CA GLU A 16 -3.90 3.60 -0.90
C GLU A 16 -3.98 2.14 -0.43
N ALA A 17 -2.90 1.61 0.16
CA ALA A 17 -2.86 0.26 0.71
C ALA A 17 -3.83 0.10 1.88
N GLN A 18 -3.91 1.11 2.76
CA GLN A 18 -4.81 1.16 3.89
C GLN A 18 -6.28 1.19 3.44
N ALA A 19 -6.61 1.98 2.41
CA ALA A 19 -7.95 2.01 1.82
C ALA A 19 -8.32 0.67 1.17
N ALA A 20 -7.39 0.06 0.43
CA ALA A 20 -7.61 -1.26 -0.17
C ALA A 20 -7.83 -2.35 0.90
N LEU A 21 -7.12 -2.29 2.04
CA LEU A 21 -7.34 -3.22 3.15
C LEU A 21 -8.74 -3.07 3.76
N ARG A 22 -9.19 -1.84 4.01
CA ARG A 22 -10.53 -1.57 4.55
C ARG A 22 -11.62 -2.07 3.62
N ALA A 23 -11.49 -1.81 2.32
CA ALA A 23 -12.40 -2.31 1.30
C ALA A 23 -12.41 -3.85 1.24
N LEU A 24 -11.25 -4.50 1.38
CA LEU A 24 -11.13 -5.96 1.39
C LEU A 24 -11.81 -6.61 2.61
N VAL A 25 -11.66 -6.00 3.79
CA VAL A 25 -12.20 -6.54 5.06
C VAL A 25 -13.65 -6.11 5.29
N GLY A 26 -14.12 -5.07 4.59
CA GLY A 26 -15.45 -4.48 4.81
C GLY A 26 -15.57 -3.74 6.14
N ARG A 27 -14.44 -3.25 6.67
CA ARG A 27 -14.36 -2.58 7.99
C ARG A 27 -13.44 -1.37 7.93
N ASP A 28 -13.94 -0.22 8.37
CA ASP A 28 -13.18 1.04 8.36
C ASP A 28 -12.08 1.11 9.45
N ASP A 29 -12.21 0.32 10.51
CA ASP A 29 -11.23 0.25 11.60
C ASP A 29 -10.07 -0.73 11.33
N ALA A 30 -10.13 -1.49 10.23
CA ALA A 30 -9.05 -2.34 9.80
C ALA A 30 -7.78 -1.50 9.59
N THR A 31 -6.66 -1.91 10.19
CA THR A 31 -5.38 -1.17 10.14
C THR A 31 -4.27 -2.03 9.58
N LEU A 32 -3.50 -1.48 8.65
CA LEU A 32 -2.37 -2.17 8.04
C LEU A 32 -1.21 -2.29 9.05
N ARG A 33 -0.78 -3.53 9.30
CA ARG A 33 0.37 -3.80 10.19
C ARG A 33 1.67 -3.42 9.49
N GLU A 34 2.69 -3.02 10.26
CA GLU A 34 3.95 -2.50 9.70
C GLU A 34 4.71 -3.52 8.84
N ASP A 35 4.67 -4.78 9.26
CA ASP A 35 5.28 -5.90 8.54
C ASP A 35 4.52 -6.25 7.24
N GLN A 36 3.19 -6.08 7.22
CA GLN A 36 2.38 -6.15 5.99
C GLN A 36 2.70 -5.01 5.04
N TRP A 37 2.80 -3.78 5.56
CA TRP A 37 3.21 -2.61 4.78
C TRP A 37 4.58 -2.81 4.13
N THR A 38 5.56 -3.32 4.89
CA THR A 38 6.90 -3.61 4.38
C THR A 38 6.86 -4.55 3.17
N ALA A 39 6.05 -5.61 3.23
CA ALA A 39 5.88 -6.54 2.12
C ALA A 39 5.16 -5.90 0.91
N ILE A 40 4.10 -5.12 1.14
CA ILE A 40 3.36 -4.43 0.08
C ILE A 40 4.25 -3.41 -0.62
N LYS A 41 4.99 -2.59 0.13
CA LYS A 41 5.92 -1.59 -0.39
C LYS A 41 6.96 -2.26 -1.30
N ALA A 42 7.58 -3.35 -0.85
CA ALA A 42 8.55 -4.10 -1.64
C ALA A 42 7.97 -4.63 -2.97
N LEU A 43 6.72 -5.10 -2.97
CA LEU A 43 6.07 -5.64 -4.17
C LEU A 43 5.59 -4.55 -5.15
N VAL A 44 5.07 -3.44 -4.62
CA VAL A 44 4.36 -2.41 -5.40
C VAL A 44 5.28 -1.27 -5.80
N GLU A 45 6.04 -0.72 -4.85
CA GLU A 45 6.95 0.42 -5.09
C GLU A 45 8.30 -0.06 -5.61
N ASP A 46 8.94 -0.99 -4.89
CA ASP A 46 10.30 -1.45 -5.23
C ASP A 46 10.29 -2.48 -6.38
N ARG A 47 9.10 -3.00 -6.75
CA ARG A 47 8.90 -3.99 -7.82
C ARG A 47 9.81 -5.22 -7.68
N ARG A 48 10.10 -5.64 -6.44
CA ARG A 48 10.97 -6.78 -6.13
C ARG A 48 10.19 -7.96 -5.55
N ARG A 49 10.82 -9.14 -5.59
CA ARG A 49 10.27 -10.36 -4.96
C ARG A 49 10.34 -10.22 -3.43
N ALA A 50 9.31 -10.70 -2.72
CA ALA A 50 9.27 -10.75 -1.27
C ALA A 50 8.93 -12.19 -0.81
N LEU A 51 9.66 -12.68 0.21
CA LEU A 51 9.36 -13.92 0.90
C LEU A 51 8.82 -13.57 2.29
N VAL A 52 7.59 -14.00 2.60
CA VAL A 52 6.93 -13.71 3.87
C VAL A 52 6.72 -15.02 4.64
N VAL A 53 7.45 -15.20 5.75
CA VAL A 53 7.34 -16.37 6.63
C VAL A 53 6.76 -15.92 7.96
N GLN A 54 5.54 -16.36 8.26
CA GLN A 54 4.77 -15.93 9.44
C GLN A 54 3.80 -17.02 9.90
N ARG A 55 3.40 -17.00 11.18
CA ARG A 55 2.35 -17.88 11.74
C ARG A 55 1.01 -17.78 10.99
N THR A 56 0.14 -18.77 11.16
CA THR A 56 -1.25 -18.70 10.67
C THR A 56 -1.99 -17.53 11.33
N GLY A 57 -2.98 -16.97 10.62
CA GLY A 57 -3.73 -15.80 11.09
C GLY A 57 -3.01 -14.44 10.98
N TRP A 58 -1.75 -14.38 10.52
CA TRP A 58 -1.00 -13.11 10.38
C TRP A 58 -1.55 -12.15 9.29
N GLY A 59 -2.38 -12.65 8.37
CA GLY A 59 -2.92 -11.86 7.26
C GLY A 59 -2.07 -11.84 5.99
N LYS A 60 -1.40 -12.96 5.66
CA LYS A 60 -0.59 -13.08 4.42
C LYS A 60 -1.45 -12.92 3.15
N SER A 61 -2.69 -13.39 3.19
CA SER A 61 -3.66 -13.20 2.10
C SER A 61 -3.97 -11.73 1.85
N ALA A 62 -4.12 -10.93 2.91
CA ALA A 62 -4.36 -9.49 2.79
C ALA A 62 -3.23 -8.78 2.04
N VAL A 63 -1.96 -9.14 2.32
CA VAL A 63 -0.79 -8.63 1.56
C VAL A 63 -0.92 -8.94 0.07
N TYR A 64 -1.25 -10.18 -0.29
CA TYR A 64 -1.43 -10.58 -1.69
C TYR A 64 -2.54 -9.77 -2.37
N PHE A 65 -3.73 -9.70 -1.76
CA PHE A 65 -4.87 -9.02 -2.36
C PHE A 65 -4.67 -7.51 -2.48
N VAL A 66 -4.14 -6.86 -1.45
CA VAL A 66 -3.83 -5.42 -1.46
C VAL A 66 -2.76 -5.10 -2.51
N ALA A 67 -1.64 -5.83 -2.51
CA ALA A 67 -0.59 -5.62 -3.51
C ALA A 67 -1.11 -5.82 -4.94
N THR A 68 -1.93 -6.85 -5.16
CA THR A 68 -2.53 -7.11 -6.47
C THR A 68 -3.50 -6.01 -6.89
N ALA A 69 -4.33 -5.50 -5.98
CA ALA A 69 -5.25 -4.39 -6.25
C ALA A 69 -4.48 -3.12 -6.67
N LEU A 70 -3.43 -2.78 -5.93
CA LEU A 70 -2.60 -1.61 -6.20
C LEU A 70 -1.87 -1.73 -7.54
N LEU A 71 -1.34 -2.91 -7.88
CA LEU A 71 -0.69 -3.16 -9.15
C LEU A 71 -1.65 -3.05 -10.34
N ARG A 72 -2.89 -3.54 -10.19
CA ARG A 72 -3.92 -3.42 -11.23
C ARG A 72 -4.35 -1.98 -11.45
N ALA A 73 -4.58 -1.23 -10.37
CA ALA A 73 -4.96 0.19 -10.45
C ALA A 73 -3.90 1.06 -11.15
N ARG A 74 -2.63 0.64 -11.08
CA ARG A 74 -1.49 1.35 -11.68
C ARG A 74 -1.20 0.94 -13.13
N GLY A 75 -1.81 -0.14 -13.62
CA GLY A 75 -1.58 -0.68 -14.96
C GLY A 75 -0.13 -1.11 -15.24
N PRO A 76 0.16 -1.73 -16.40
CA PRO A 76 1.51 -2.13 -16.81
C PRO A 76 2.48 -0.95 -17.07
N GLY A 77 2.04 0.31 -16.91
CA GLY A 77 2.77 1.50 -17.36
C GLY A 77 3.10 2.58 -16.32
N ARG A 78 2.55 2.55 -15.09
CA ARG A 78 2.87 3.60 -14.10
C ARG A 78 4.14 3.26 -13.34
N ARG A 79 5.29 3.54 -13.96
CA ARG A 79 6.58 3.57 -13.26
C ARG A 79 6.50 4.70 -12.22
N SER A 80 6.56 4.37 -10.94
CA SER A 80 6.80 5.38 -9.91
C SER A 80 8.13 6.05 -10.24
N SER A 81 8.09 7.33 -10.57
CA SER A 81 9.28 8.17 -10.66
C SER A 81 9.85 8.30 -9.25
N SER A 82 10.78 7.43 -8.87
CA SER A 82 11.65 7.72 -7.73
C SER A 82 12.44 9.00 -8.05
N PRO A 83 12.54 9.97 -7.14
CA PRO A 83 13.59 10.96 -7.23
C PRO A 83 14.90 10.19 -7.15
N ARG A 84 15.69 10.26 -8.23
CA ARG A 84 17.05 9.77 -8.26
C ARG A 84 17.81 10.51 -7.14
N SER A 85 18.08 9.82 -6.03
CA SER A 85 18.87 10.35 -4.93
C SER A 85 20.27 10.67 -5.47
N SER A 86 20.51 11.95 -5.74
CA SER A 86 21.82 12.48 -6.10
C SER A 86 22.68 12.54 -4.85
N ARG A 87 23.71 11.69 -4.87
CA ARG A 87 25.10 11.84 -4.40
C ARG A 87 25.41 12.95 -3.38
#